data_AF-A0A1S6ES06-F1
#
_entry.id   AF-A0A1S6ES06-F1
#
_cell.length_a   1.000
_cell.length_b   1.000
_cell.length_c   1.000
_cell.angle_alpha   90.00
_cell.angle_beta   90.00
_cell.angle_gamma   90.00
#
_symmetry.space_group_name_H-M   'P 1'
#
loop_
_entity.id
_entity.type
_entity.pdbx_description
1 polymer ?
#
loop_
_entity_poly.entity_id
_entity_poly.type
_entity_poly.pdbx_seq_one_letter_code
_entity_poly.pdbx_strand_id
1 'polypeptide(L)' 'MPDDEIAQRLRDFREQLEAEVWPAATEAAAEYHVDQVTHLVQLKARIDALTWAIDHRPRERAKIGF' A
#
# COMPACT_ATOMS: atom_id res chain seq x y z
N MET A 1 9.63 -16.12 -9.50
CA MET A 1 8.85 -15.78 -10.73
C MET A 1 8.85 -14.27 -10.89
N PRO A 2 8.61 -13.71 -12.09
CA PRO A 2 8.40 -12.28 -12.28
C PRO A 2 7.35 -11.68 -11.33
N ASP A 3 6.38 -12.49 -10.88
CA ASP A 3 5.38 -12.09 -9.87
C ASP A 3 5.96 -11.81 -8.48
N ASP A 4 7.03 -12.51 -8.07
CA ASP A 4 7.68 -12.30 -6.77
C ASP A 4 8.50 -11.00 -6.78
N GLU A 5 9.13 -10.68 -7.91
CA GLU A 5 9.89 -9.43 -8.07
C GLU A 5 8.96 -8.21 -8.10
N ILE A 6 7.79 -8.33 -8.76
CA ILE A 6 6.74 -7.30 -8.74
C ILE A 6 6.20 -7.12 -7.32
N ALA A 7 5.93 -8.22 -6.60
CA ALA A 7 5.47 -8.16 -5.22
C ALA A 7 6.51 -7.46 -4.31
N GLN A 8 7.81 -7.73 -4.51
CA GLN A 8 8.87 -7.08 -3.75
C GLN A 8 8.95 -5.58 -4.04
N ARG A 9 8.94 -5.17 -5.32
CA ARG A 9 8.93 -3.73 -5.68
C ARG A 9 7.73 -2.99 -5.10
N LEU A 10 6.56 -3.62 -5.06
CA LEU A 10 5.37 -3.04 -4.44
C LEU A 10 5.52 -2.89 -2.92
N ARG A 11 6.22 -3.80 -2.25
CA ARG A 11 6.54 -3.69 -0.81
C ARG A 11 7.56 -2.57 -0.55
N ASP A 12 8.60 -2.47 -1.35
CA ASP A 12 9.61 -1.42 -1.21
C ASP A 12 8.98 -0.03 -1.44
N PHE A 13 8.11 0.09 -2.46
CA PHE A 13 7.37 1.31 -2.74
C PHE A 13 6.37 1.68 -1.62
N ARG A 14 5.72 0.68 -1.00
CA ARG A 14 4.89 0.89 0.20
C ARG A 14 5.71 1.47 1.34
N GLU A 15 6.86 0.88 1.66
CA GLU A 15 7.68 1.32 2.78
C GLU A 15 8.17 2.76 2.62
N GLN A 16 8.53 3.15 1.40
CA GLN A 16 8.85 4.54 1.06
C GLN A 16 7.64 5.46 1.26
N LEU A 17 6.47 5.08 0.76
CA LEU A 17 5.27 5.90 0.90
C LEU A 17 4.77 6.01 2.35
N GLU A 18 4.85 4.94 3.15
CA GLU A 18 4.46 5.00 4.56
C GLU A 18 5.38 5.91 5.37
N ALA A 19 6.67 5.94 5.05
CA ALA A 19 7.63 6.83 5.69
C ALA A 19 7.33 8.32 5.44
N GLU A 20 6.63 8.66 4.35
CA GLU A 20 6.38 10.05 3.95
C GLU A 20 4.93 10.51 4.17
N VAL A 21 3.95 9.64 3.89
CA VAL A 21 2.52 10.00 3.88
C VAL A 21 2.01 10.33 5.29
N TRP A 22 2.41 9.59 6.32
CA TRP A 22 1.92 9.83 7.68
C TRP A 22 2.50 11.09 8.33
N PRO A 23 3.82 11.36 8.20
CA PRO A 23 4.37 12.65 8.60
C PRO A 23 3.72 13.82 7.85
N ALA A 24 3.58 13.73 6.52
CA ALA A 24 2.95 14.78 5.72
C ALA A 24 1.48 15.03 6.10
N ALA A 25 0.72 13.97 6.43
CA ALA A 25 -0.67 14.10 6.89
C ALA A 25 -0.74 14.77 8.27
N THR A 26 0.23 14.46 9.15
CA THR A 26 0.31 15.06 10.49
C THR A 26 0.66 16.55 10.42
N GLU A 27 1.61 16.91 9.56
CA GLU A 27 1.98 18.30 9.28
C GLU A 27 0.80 19.09 8.69
N ALA A 28 0.15 18.54 7.65
CA ALA A 28 -1.05 19.16 7.06
C ALA A 28 -2.19 19.33 8.08
N ALA A 29 -2.34 18.40 9.03
CA ALA A 29 -3.32 18.52 10.11
C ALA A 29 -2.97 19.65 11.09
N ALA A 30 -1.68 19.83 11.40
CA ALA A 30 -1.20 20.94 12.23
C ALA A 30 -1.46 22.31 11.57
N GLU A 31 -1.42 22.37 10.24
CA GLU A 31 -1.71 23.57 9.45
C GLU A 31 -3.20 23.76 9.11
N TYR A 32 -4.09 22.87 9.57
CA TYR A 32 -5.53 22.87 9.25
C TYR A 32 -5.85 22.68 7.75
N HIS A 33 -4.98 22.03 7.00
CA HIS A 33 -5.16 21.74 5.58
C HIS A 33 -6.02 20.47 5.39
N VAL A 34 -7.33 20.59 5.66
CA VAL A 34 -8.27 19.46 5.70
C VAL A 34 -8.31 18.63 4.40
N ASP A 35 -8.24 19.28 3.23
CA ASP A 35 -8.23 18.59 1.94
C ASP A 35 -6.95 17.77 1.73
N GLN A 36 -5.82 18.32 2.15
CA GLN A 36 -4.51 17.66 2.06
C GLN A 36 -4.44 16.46 3.00
N VAL A 37 -4.95 16.59 4.23
CA VAL A 37 -5.08 15.48 5.18
C VAL A 37 -5.96 14.38 4.59
N THR A 38 -7.12 14.74 4.02
CA THR A 38 -8.05 13.78 3.42
C THR A 38 -7.39 13.01 2.27
N HIS A 39 -6.68 13.72 1.40
CA HIS A 39 -5.98 13.10 0.28
C HIS A 39 -4.89 12.12 0.74
N LEU A 40 -4.08 12.52 1.73
CA LEU A 40 -2.99 11.69 2.26
C LEU A 40 -3.52 10.46 3.01
N VAL A 41 -4.61 10.60 3.77
CA VAL A 41 -5.28 9.45 4.42
C VAL A 41 -5.86 8.48 3.39
N GLN A 42 -6.48 8.98 2.32
CA GLN A 42 -6.97 8.12 1.22
C GLN A 42 -5.83 7.40 0.51
N LEU A 43 -4.69 8.07 0.31
CA LEU A 43 -3.50 7.45 -0.28
C LEU A 43 -2.99 6.30 0.60
N LYS A 44 -2.89 6.51 1.92
CA LYS A 44 -2.52 5.45 2.87
C LYS A 44 -3.48 4.26 2.80
N ALA A 45 -4.80 4.49 2.84
CA ALA A 45 -5.78 3.41 2.77
C ALA A 45 -5.65 2.57 1.48
N ARG A 46 -5.32 3.21 0.36
CA ARG A 46 -5.06 2.52 -0.92
C ARG A 46 -3.81 1.65 -0.88
N ILE A 47 -2.74 2.14 -0.25
CA ILE A 47 -1.50 1.38 -0.05
C ILE A 47 -1.76 0.14 0.82
N ASP A 48 -2.51 0.30 1.91
CA ASP A 48 -2.87 -0.80 2.81
C ASP A 48 -3.72 -1.86 2.07
N ALA A 49 -4.67 -1.43 1.24
CA ALA A 49 -5.48 -2.32 0.42
C ALA A 49 -4.65 -3.09 -0.62
N LEU A 50 -3.69 -2.43 -1.28
CA LEU A 50 -2.75 -3.09 -2.20
C LEU A 50 -1.87 -4.12 -1.48
N THR A 51 -1.39 -3.78 -0.28
CA THR A 51 -0.60 -4.69 0.57
C THR A 51 -1.42 -5.94 0.91
N TRP A 52 -2.64 -5.74 1.39
CA TRP A 52 -3.54 -6.85 1.71
C TRP A 52 -3.78 -7.74 0.49
N ALA A 53 -4.04 -7.14 -0.69
CA ALA A 53 -4.25 -7.89 -1.92
C ALA A 53 -3.02 -8.67 -2.38
N ILE A 54 -1.81 -8.15 -2.17
CA ILE A 54 -0.55 -8.86 -2.46
C ILE A 54 -0.38 -10.06 -1.54
N ASP A 55 -0.59 -9.86 -0.23
CA ASP A 55 -0.36 -10.90 0.77
C ASP A 55 -1.45 -11.99 0.76
N HIS A 56 -2.65 -11.65 0.30
CA HIS A 56 -3.81 -12.56 0.24
C HIS A 56 -4.18 -12.98 -1.20
N ARG A 57 -3.28 -12.83 -2.17
CA ARG A 57 -3.55 -13.33 -3.53
C ARG A 57 -3.91 -14.83 -3.44
N PRO A 58 -5.03 -15.27 -4.04
CA PRO A 58 -5.33 -16.68 -4.12
C PRO A 58 -4.21 -17.37 -4.90
N ARG A 59 -3.48 -18.28 -4.24
CA ARG A 59 -2.48 -19.17 -4.86
C ARG A 59 -3.18 -20.22 -5.72
N GLU A 60 -3.91 -19.85 -6.75
CA GLU A 60 -4.61 -20.83 -7.59
C GLU A 60 -3.67 -21.48 -8.61
N ARG A 61 -3.01 -22.56 -8.17
CA ARG A 61 -3.07 -23.90 -8.80
C ARG A 61 -2.11 -24.86 -8.08
N ALA A 62 -2.44 -25.24 -6.85
CA ALA A 62 -2.28 -26.65 -6.51
C ALA A 62 -3.22 -27.41 -7.45
N LYS A 63 -2.73 -27.80 -8.64
CA LYS A 63 -3.47 -28.68 -9.54
C LYS A 63 -3.66 -30.00 -8.79
N ILE A 64 -4.85 -30.12 -8.22
CA ILE A 64 -5.52 -31.37 -7.90
C ILE A 64 -5.41 -32.24 -9.15
N GLY A 65 -4.92 -33.46 -8.95
CA GLY A 65 -4.73 -34.44 -10.02
C GLY A 65 -6.02 -34.69 -10.80
N PHE A 66 -5.85 -34.80 -12.11
CA PHE A 66 -6.70 -35.57 -12.99
C PHE A 66 -5.80 -36.60 -13.68
#